data_AF-A0A7J6QSM2-F1
#
_entry.id   AF-A0A7J6QSM2-F1
#
_cell.length_a   1.000
_cell.length_b   1.000
_cell.length_c   1.000
_cell.angle_alpha   90.00
_cell.angle_beta   90.00
_cell.angle_gamma   90.00
#
_symmetry.space_group_name_H-M   'P 1'
#
loop_
_entity.id
_entity.type
_entity.pdbx_description
1 polymer ?
#
loop_
_entity_poly.entity_id
_entity_poly.type
_entity_poly.pdbx_seq_one_letter_code
_entity_poly.pdbx_strand_id
1 'polypeptide(L)'
;VSFEKRSKNAVYLQRACDSPTGRAEFVRELMKHYPVDSMGPCLHNKDDNRAMGAPSDILQQYLFYIAIEPYELYCSDKIARAQQGGAIVIFRGCPEVYWALPNRRALINVDDFSGPREVAQYMEAVAANKTLWLEHTSWWTSPGGIKEHFIRFSRFQYMHSQCRMCIFALTGEDPLEVSSEAWDQPLAPEGPLSDEEKGKVYEWSSKAEFLKTKWESADSSEMTPDDIPTGSEEIHLTSDLRP
;
A
#
# COMPACT_ATOMS: atom_id res chain seq x y z
N VAL A 1 11.61 -3.14 12.43
CA VAL A 1 11.46 -3.34 13.91
C VAL A 1 11.05 -4.79 14.17
N SER A 2 11.68 -5.48 15.15
CA SER A 2 11.37 -6.90 15.45
C SER A 2 10.01 -7.06 16.15
N PHE A 3 9.46 -8.27 16.13
CA PHE A 3 8.18 -8.61 16.76
C PHE A 3 8.08 -8.16 18.22
N GLU A 4 9.16 -8.31 18.98
CA GLU A 4 9.24 -8.00 20.42
C GLU A 4 9.28 -6.49 20.70
N LYS A 5 9.79 -5.71 19.74
CA LYS A 5 9.92 -4.26 19.85
C LYS A 5 8.68 -3.52 19.34
N ARG A 6 7.83 -4.17 18.54
CA ARG A 6 6.58 -3.58 18.05
C ARG A 6 5.53 -3.59 19.18
N SER A 7 4.83 -2.48 19.33
CA SER A 7 3.62 -2.34 20.14
C SER A 7 2.60 -3.39 19.71
N LYS A 8 1.99 -4.03 20.71
CA LYS A 8 0.92 -5.00 20.51
C LYS A 8 -0.44 -4.33 20.34
N ASN A 9 -0.58 -3.06 20.73
CA ASN A 9 -1.80 -2.30 20.48
C ASN A 9 -2.08 -2.24 18.97
N ALA A 10 -3.33 -2.01 18.60
CA ALA A 10 -3.65 -1.61 17.24
C ALA A 10 -3.54 -0.10 17.10
N VAL A 11 -3.05 0.38 15.96
CA VAL A 11 -3.05 1.82 15.67
C VAL A 11 -4.19 2.18 14.72
N TYR A 12 -4.85 3.31 14.98
CA TYR A 12 -5.92 3.86 14.15
C TYR A 12 -5.59 5.31 13.78
N LEU A 13 -5.36 5.54 12.48
CA LEU A 13 -4.89 6.82 11.92
C LEU A 13 -5.96 7.43 11.01
N GLN A 14 -7.06 7.87 11.59
CA GLN A 14 -8.22 8.33 10.82
C GLN A 14 -8.63 9.77 11.14
N ARG A 15 -8.91 10.55 10.10
CA ARG A 15 -9.45 11.92 10.24
C ARG A 15 -10.93 11.96 10.56
N ALA A 16 -11.76 11.37 9.69
CA ALA A 16 -13.22 11.44 9.79
C ALA A 16 -13.80 10.21 10.51
N CYS A 17 -14.68 10.43 11.49
CA CYS A 17 -15.42 9.34 12.13
C CYS A 17 -16.65 8.91 11.35
N ASP A 18 -17.34 9.85 10.71
CA ASP A 18 -18.56 9.54 10.00
C ASP A 18 -18.27 8.69 8.77
N SER A 19 -19.00 7.57 8.64
CA SER A 19 -18.90 6.66 7.51
C SER A 19 -20.15 5.79 7.41
N PRO A 20 -20.66 5.53 6.20
CA PRO A 20 -21.75 4.57 5.98
C PRO A 20 -21.46 3.15 6.51
N THR A 21 -20.20 2.72 6.54
CA THR A 21 -19.79 1.39 7.02
C THR A 21 -19.80 1.23 8.54
N GLY A 22 -20.16 2.28 9.29
CA GLY A 22 -20.09 2.26 10.77
C GLY A 22 -18.66 2.05 11.28
N ARG A 23 -17.65 2.56 10.57
CA ARG A 23 -16.23 2.37 10.89
C ARG A 23 -15.91 2.78 12.32
N ALA A 24 -16.32 3.97 12.73
CA ALA A 24 -16.01 4.47 14.07
C ALA A 24 -16.72 3.64 15.15
N GLU A 25 -17.92 3.13 14.86
CA GLU A 25 -18.70 2.26 15.73
C GLU A 25 -18.00 0.92 15.91
N PHE A 26 -17.52 0.32 14.81
CA PHE A 26 -16.73 -0.90 14.85
C PHE A 26 -15.48 -0.72 15.72
N VAL A 27 -14.70 0.35 15.48
CA VAL A 27 -13.47 0.61 16.24
C VAL A 27 -13.77 0.89 17.72
N ARG A 28 -14.84 1.64 18.02
CA ARG A 28 -15.28 1.91 19.39
C ARG A 28 -15.69 0.65 20.13
N GLU A 29 -16.32 -0.31 19.45
CA GLU A 29 -16.64 -1.61 20.02
C GLU A 29 -15.37 -2.46 20.20
N LEU A 30 -14.48 -2.49 19.21
CA LEU A 30 -13.18 -3.18 19.30
C LEU A 30 -12.35 -2.69 20.49
N MET A 31 -12.34 -1.38 20.75
CA MET A 31 -11.65 -0.75 21.89
C MET A 31 -12.07 -1.28 23.26
N LYS A 32 -13.24 -1.91 23.38
CA LYS A 32 -13.69 -2.56 24.62
C LYS A 32 -13.01 -3.90 24.86
N HIS A 33 -12.51 -4.54 23.81
CA HIS A 33 -11.94 -5.89 23.84
C HIS A 33 -10.45 -5.93 23.47
N TYR A 34 -9.89 -4.87 22.87
CA TYR A 34 -8.48 -4.79 22.48
C TYR A 34 -7.94 -3.36 22.64
N PRO A 35 -6.69 -3.16 23.09
CA PRO A 35 -6.10 -1.82 23.18
C PRO A 35 -5.87 -1.21 21.79
N VAL A 36 -6.47 -0.05 21.54
CA VAL A 36 -6.31 0.73 20.30
C VAL A 36 -5.76 2.11 20.61
N ASP A 37 -4.67 2.45 19.95
CA ASP A 37 -4.07 3.77 19.92
C ASP A 37 -4.63 4.54 18.72
N SER A 38 -5.60 5.41 18.97
CA SER A 38 -6.19 6.31 17.98
C SER A 38 -5.49 7.66 18.01
N MET A 39 -4.71 7.94 16.97
CA MET A 39 -3.88 9.16 16.89
C MET A 39 -4.39 10.17 15.86
N GLY A 40 -5.31 9.75 15.00
CA GLY A 40 -6.03 10.69 14.14
C GLY A 40 -7.06 11.51 14.94
N PRO A 41 -7.64 12.56 14.33
CA PRO A 41 -8.74 13.32 14.93
C PRO A 41 -9.97 12.49 15.29
N CYS A 42 -10.23 11.36 14.61
CA CYS A 42 -11.34 10.50 14.94
C CYS A 42 -11.04 9.62 16.16
N LEU A 43 -11.95 9.54 17.13
CA LEU A 43 -11.85 8.81 18.42
C LEU A 43 -10.68 9.24 19.35
N HIS A 44 -9.61 9.78 18.78
CA HIS A 44 -8.43 10.41 19.37
C HIS A 44 -8.22 10.15 20.87
N ASN A 45 -7.30 9.24 21.19
CA ASN A 45 -6.94 8.90 22.57
C ASN A 45 -5.42 8.89 22.83
N LYS A 46 -4.60 9.19 21.82
CA LYS A 46 -3.14 9.25 21.94
C LYS A 46 -2.57 10.30 21.00
N ASP A 47 -1.73 11.17 21.54
CA ASP A 47 -1.05 12.19 20.76
C ASP A 47 0.18 11.63 20.03
N ASP A 48 0.26 11.90 18.73
CA ASP A 48 1.49 11.73 17.94
C ASP A 48 1.44 12.70 16.74
N ASN A 49 2.39 13.64 16.69
CA ASN A 49 2.44 14.65 15.63
C ASN A 49 2.72 14.06 14.23
N ARG A 50 3.17 12.81 14.14
CA ARG A 50 3.41 12.11 12.87
C ARG A 50 2.13 11.50 12.29
N ALA A 51 1.06 11.34 13.08
CA ALA A 51 -0.14 10.55 12.74
C ALA A 51 -0.74 10.88 11.37
N MET A 52 -0.70 12.15 10.98
CA MET A 52 -1.28 12.61 9.71
C MET A 52 -0.25 13.08 8.68
N GLY A 53 1.03 13.15 9.04
CA GLY A 53 2.11 13.65 8.17
C GLY A 53 3.09 12.57 7.73
N ALA A 54 3.40 11.61 8.61
CA ALA A 54 4.32 10.51 8.36
C ALA A 54 3.78 9.20 8.96
N PRO A 55 2.62 8.70 8.47
CA PRO A 55 1.98 7.52 9.04
C PRO A 55 2.88 6.28 9.01
N SER A 56 3.73 6.12 8.00
CA SER A 56 4.65 4.98 7.87
C SER A 56 5.64 4.86 9.04
N ASP A 57 6.09 5.96 9.64
CA ASP A 57 6.99 5.95 10.80
C ASP A 57 6.32 5.40 12.05
N ILE A 58 5.02 5.65 12.19
CA ILE A 58 4.20 5.08 13.25
C ILE A 58 3.95 3.62 12.96
N LEU A 59 3.52 3.26 11.76
CA LEU A 59 3.15 1.88 11.40
C LEU A 59 4.29 0.87 11.63
N GLN A 60 5.55 1.31 11.46
CA GLN A 60 6.74 0.51 11.79
C GLN A 60 6.87 0.09 13.26
N GLN A 61 6.14 0.76 14.15
CA GLN A 61 6.17 0.53 15.59
C GLN A 61 5.02 -0.37 16.07
N TYR A 62 4.03 -0.70 15.23
CA TYR A 62 2.85 -1.47 15.65
C TYR A 62 2.79 -2.82 14.96
N LEU A 63 2.15 -3.79 15.60
CA LEU A 63 1.77 -5.05 14.94
C LEU A 63 0.57 -4.87 14.02
N PHE A 64 -0.42 -4.09 14.46
CA PHE A 64 -1.70 -3.98 13.77
C PHE A 64 -2.02 -2.54 13.38
N TYR A 65 -2.58 -2.38 12.20
CA TYR A 65 -3.12 -1.12 11.72
C TYR A 65 -4.56 -1.31 11.26
N ILE A 66 -5.46 -0.48 11.79
CA ILE A 66 -6.88 -0.52 11.46
C ILE A 66 -7.12 0.34 10.22
N ALA A 67 -7.47 -0.32 9.12
CA ALA A 67 -7.72 0.27 7.81
C ALA A 67 -9.13 -0.06 7.31
N ILE A 68 -10.14 0.27 8.10
CA ILE A 68 -11.54 0.15 7.68
C ILE A 68 -11.89 1.32 6.76
N GLU A 69 -12.51 1.00 5.63
CA GLU A 69 -12.90 1.96 4.61
C GLU A 69 -14.27 2.55 4.87
N PRO A 70 -14.52 3.80 4.43
CA PRO A 70 -15.81 4.44 4.64
C PRO A 70 -16.94 3.84 3.79
N TYR A 71 -16.62 3.07 2.75
CA TYR A 71 -17.56 2.41 1.85
C TYR A 71 -17.12 0.96 1.56
N GLU A 72 -18.07 0.06 1.33
CA GLU A 72 -17.84 -1.38 1.16
C GLU A 72 -17.06 -1.74 -0.10
N LEU A 73 -17.24 -1.01 -1.21
CA LEU A 73 -16.54 -1.29 -2.48
C LEU A 73 -15.33 -0.38 -2.70
N TYR A 74 -14.80 0.20 -1.63
CA TYR A 74 -13.67 1.13 -1.70
C TYR A 74 -12.41 0.51 -1.11
N CYS A 75 -11.28 0.73 -1.78
CA CYS A 75 -9.96 0.40 -1.30
C CYS A 75 -9.05 1.60 -1.53
N SER A 76 -8.31 2.00 -0.49
CA SER A 76 -7.39 3.13 -0.56
C SER A 76 -5.93 2.71 -0.40
N ASP A 77 -5.05 3.71 -0.44
CA ASP A 77 -3.61 3.57 -0.20
C ASP A 77 -3.25 3.13 1.24
N LYS A 78 -4.22 3.02 2.16
CA LYS A 78 -4.01 2.52 3.52
C LYS A 78 -3.36 1.13 3.54
N ILE A 79 -3.74 0.25 2.61
CA ILE A 79 -3.18 -1.10 2.51
C ILE A 79 -1.68 -1.02 2.18
N ALA A 80 -1.31 -0.23 1.16
CA ALA A 80 0.07 -0.03 0.75
C ALA A 80 0.91 0.62 1.87
N ARG A 81 0.36 1.61 2.59
CA ARG A 81 1.04 2.21 3.76
C ARG A 81 1.31 1.20 4.87
N ALA A 82 0.35 0.32 5.15
CA ALA A 82 0.49 -0.73 6.15
C ALA A 82 1.59 -1.73 5.78
N GLN A 83 1.60 -2.13 4.51
CA GLN A 83 2.61 -2.99 3.91
C GLN A 83 4.01 -2.37 4.03
N GLN A 84 4.16 -1.09 3.69
CA GLN A 84 5.42 -0.33 3.85
C GLN A 84 5.86 -0.24 5.33
N GLY A 85 4.91 -0.05 6.25
CA GLY A 85 5.19 -0.03 7.69
C GLY A 85 5.44 -1.41 8.30
N GLY A 86 5.17 -2.48 7.55
CA GLY A 86 5.19 -3.84 8.06
C GLY A 86 4.21 -4.04 9.23
N ALA A 87 3.01 -3.49 9.13
CA ALA A 87 1.90 -3.74 10.05
C ALA A 87 0.87 -4.66 9.41
N ILE A 88 0.28 -5.57 10.18
CA ILE A 88 -0.84 -6.41 9.76
C ILE A 88 -2.08 -5.53 9.66
N VAL A 89 -2.77 -5.59 8.52
CA VAL A 89 -3.93 -4.76 8.26
C VAL A 89 -5.19 -5.40 8.85
N ILE A 90 -5.89 -4.68 9.72
CA ILE A 90 -7.27 -5.01 10.12
C ILE A 90 -8.20 -4.27 9.16
N PHE A 91 -8.85 -5.00 8.26
CA PHE A 91 -9.44 -4.44 7.05
C PHE A 91 -10.94 -4.71 6.93
N ARG A 92 -11.65 -3.73 6.37
CA ARG A 92 -12.98 -3.83 5.75
C ARG A 92 -13.03 -2.84 4.61
N GLY A 93 -13.54 -3.24 3.46
CA GLY A 93 -13.59 -2.44 2.24
C GLY A 93 -13.75 -3.36 1.05
N CYS A 94 -13.18 -2.98 -0.10
CA CYS A 94 -13.43 -3.69 -1.35
C CYS A 94 -13.11 -5.22 -1.24
N PRO A 95 -14.00 -6.11 -1.73
CA PRO A 95 -13.77 -7.55 -1.75
C PRO A 95 -12.51 -7.96 -2.53
N GLU A 96 -12.13 -7.15 -3.52
CA GLU A 96 -11.00 -7.37 -4.41
C GLU A 96 -9.65 -7.04 -3.75
N VAL A 97 -9.64 -6.63 -2.46
CA VAL A 97 -8.41 -6.30 -1.72
C VAL A 97 -7.34 -7.39 -1.79
N TYR A 98 -7.74 -8.66 -1.91
CA TYR A 98 -6.82 -9.79 -2.01
C TYR A 98 -5.91 -9.75 -3.25
N TRP A 99 -6.30 -9.03 -4.31
CA TRP A 99 -5.45 -8.77 -5.48
C TRP A 99 -4.31 -7.79 -5.16
N ALA A 100 -4.47 -6.98 -4.12
CA ALA A 100 -3.48 -6.02 -3.63
C ALA A 100 -2.60 -6.63 -2.51
N LEU A 101 -2.64 -7.94 -2.30
CA LEU A 101 -1.88 -8.62 -1.25
C LEU A 101 -0.92 -9.68 -1.80
N PRO A 102 0.24 -9.87 -1.14
CA PRO A 102 1.17 -10.92 -1.51
C PRO A 102 0.65 -12.32 -1.17
N ASN A 103 -0.19 -12.44 -0.13
CA ASN A 103 -0.96 -13.65 0.18
C ASN A 103 -2.24 -13.28 0.96
N ARG A 104 -3.22 -14.19 1.04
CA ARG A 104 -4.50 -13.92 1.73
C ARG A 104 -4.38 -13.72 3.24
N ARG A 105 -3.33 -14.26 3.86
CA ARG A 105 -3.04 -14.06 5.29
C ARG A 105 -2.39 -12.69 5.55
N ALA A 106 -2.02 -11.91 4.55
CA ALA A 106 -1.38 -10.60 4.77
C ALA A 106 -2.31 -9.54 5.38
N LEU A 107 -3.61 -9.82 5.49
CA LEU A 107 -4.59 -8.99 6.20
C LEU A 107 -5.50 -9.86 7.07
N ILE A 108 -6.18 -9.20 8.00
CA ILE A 108 -7.26 -9.74 8.82
C ILE A 108 -8.53 -9.02 8.35
N ASN A 109 -9.39 -9.72 7.60
CA ASN A 109 -10.65 -9.16 7.15
C ASN A 109 -11.66 -9.30 8.28
N VAL A 110 -12.19 -8.19 8.78
CA VAL A 110 -13.12 -8.20 9.92
C VAL A 110 -14.46 -8.87 9.59
N ASP A 111 -14.79 -9.01 8.29
CA ASP A 111 -16.02 -9.67 7.85
C ASP A 111 -15.91 -11.21 7.87
N ASP A 112 -14.71 -11.75 8.06
CA ASP A 112 -14.50 -13.19 8.31
C ASP A 112 -14.86 -13.59 9.76
N PHE A 113 -15.29 -12.63 10.59
CA PHE A 113 -15.58 -12.79 12.01
C PHE A 113 -17.02 -12.39 12.33
N SER A 114 -17.58 -12.99 13.38
CA SER A 114 -18.92 -12.67 13.88
C SER A 114 -19.04 -11.25 14.46
N GLY A 115 -17.93 -10.62 14.84
CA GLY A 115 -17.90 -9.24 15.30
C GLY A 115 -16.57 -8.81 15.96
N PRO A 116 -16.51 -7.57 16.48
CA PRO A 116 -15.27 -6.97 17.01
C PRO A 116 -14.61 -7.76 18.16
N ARG A 117 -15.41 -8.47 18.97
CA ARG A 117 -14.89 -9.33 20.05
C ARG A 117 -14.06 -10.49 19.51
N GLU A 118 -14.51 -11.15 18.46
CA GLU A 118 -13.79 -12.28 17.87
C GLU A 118 -12.54 -11.81 17.12
N VAL A 119 -12.63 -10.63 16.47
CA VAL A 119 -11.45 -9.95 15.90
C VAL A 119 -10.42 -9.66 16.98
N ALA A 120 -10.82 -9.14 18.14
CA ALA A 120 -9.93 -8.89 19.27
C ALA A 120 -9.25 -10.18 19.76
N GLN A 121 -10.00 -11.27 19.92
CA GLN A 121 -9.45 -12.57 20.33
C GLN A 121 -8.40 -13.09 19.35
N TYR A 122 -8.65 -12.93 18.04
CA TYR A 122 -7.67 -13.30 17.03
C TYR A 122 -6.42 -12.41 17.08
N MET A 123 -6.59 -11.10 17.25
CA MET A 123 -5.47 -10.16 17.42
C MET A 123 -4.63 -10.47 18.67
N GLU A 124 -5.26 -10.89 19.77
CA GLU A 124 -4.56 -11.37 20.97
C GLU A 124 -3.72 -12.62 20.67
N ALA A 125 -4.30 -13.60 19.96
CA ALA A 125 -3.58 -14.79 19.55
C ALA A 125 -2.35 -14.46 18.68
N VAL A 126 -2.51 -13.55 17.71
CA VAL A 126 -1.41 -13.08 16.85
C VAL A 126 -0.35 -12.32 17.66
N ALA A 127 -0.77 -11.47 18.60
CA ALA A 127 0.14 -10.68 19.45
C ALA A 127 0.94 -11.55 20.43
N ALA A 128 0.38 -12.67 20.87
CA ALA A 128 1.00 -13.62 21.79
C ALA A 128 1.87 -14.68 21.08
N ASN A 129 1.64 -14.95 19.80
CA ASN A 129 2.30 -16.02 19.06
C ASN A 129 3.12 -15.47 17.88
N LYS A 130 4.44 -15.45 18.04
CA LYS A 130 5.38 -15.00 17.00
C LYS A 130 5.28 -15.84 15.72
N THR A 131 5.00 -17.13 15.82
CA THR A 131 4.82 -18.00 14.64
C THR A 131 3.58 -17.58 13.87
N LEU A 132 2.45 -17.37 14.56
CA LEU A 132 1.23 -16.90 13.92
C LEU A 132 1.41 -15.50 13.31
N TRP A 133 2.11 -14.60 13.99
CA TRP A 133 2.50 -13.31 13.41
C TRP A 133 3.34 -13.49 12.13
N LEU A 134 4.33 -14.39 12.14
CA LEU A 134 5.14 -14.69 10.95
C LEU A 134 4.30 -15.23 9.79
N GLU A 135 3.20 -15.95 10.04
CA GLU A 135 2.31 -16.38 8.95
C GLU A 135 1.68 -15.21 8.19
N HIS A 136 1.34 -14.13 8.90
CA HIS A 136 0.82 -12.90 8.28
C HIS A 136 1.90 -12.09 7.56
N THR A 137 3.17 -12.23 7.97
CA THR A 137 4.25 -11.30 7.60
C THR A 137 5.42 -11.93 6.83
N SER A 138 5.40 -13.25 6.62
CA SER A 138 6.46 -14.03 5.97
C SER A 138 6.84 -13.50 4.59
N TRP A 139 5.87 -12.90 3.90
CA TRP A 139 6.07 -12.29 2.58
C TRP A 139 7.08 -11.12 2.59
N TRP A 140 7.34 -10.47 3.72
CA TRP A 140 8.40 -9.44 3.82
C TRP A 140 9.80 -9.99 3.61
N THR A 141 10.01 -11.28 3.87
CA THR A 141 11.33 -11.94 3.87
C THR A 141 11.44 -13.04 2.82
N SER A 142 10.41 -13.23 1.99
CA SER A 142 10.35 -14.32 1.00
C SER A 142 9.94 -13.78 -0.38
N PRO A 143 10.89 -13.16 -1.11
CA PRO A 143 10.63 -12.61 -2.45
C PRO A 143 10.04 -13.66 -3.42
N GLY A 144 10.49 -14.92 -3.35
CA GLY A 144 10.03 -16.01 -4.21
C GLY A 144 8.58 -16.49 -3.98
N GLY A 145 7.93 -16.03 -2.90
CA GLY A 145 6.52 -16.36 -2.59
C GLY A 145 5.51 -15.32 -3.07
N ILE A 146 5.98 -14.22 -3.66
CA ILE A 146 5.13 -13.07 -4.04
C ILE A 146 4.45 -13.35 -5.38
N LYS A 147 3.13 -13.20 -5.42
CA LYS A 147 2.33 -13.43 -6.63
C LYS A 147 2.51 -12.30 -7.66
N GLU A 148 2.52 -12.66 -8.94
CA GLU A 148 2.65 -11.72 -10.07
C GLU A 148 1.64 -10.56 -10.03
N HIS A 149 0.38 -10.83 -9.70
CA HIS A 149 -0.64 -9.78 -9.60
C HIS A 149 -0.31 -8.73 -8.53
N PHE A 150 0.29 -9.13 -7.41
CA PHE A 150 0.73 -8.22 -6.36
C PHE A 150 1.92 -7.37 -6.81
N ILE A 151 2.84 -7.94 -7.57
CA ILE A 151 3.97 -7.21 -8.17
C ILE A 151 3.43 -6.12 -9.10
N ARG A 152 2.51 -6.47 -10.00
CA ARG A 152 1.85 -5.51 -10.90
C ARG A 152 1.09 -4.41 -10.16
N PHE A 153 0.34 -4.78 -9.12
CA PHE A 153 -0.37 -3.81 -8.28
C PHE A 153 0.62 -2.86 -7.57
N SER A 154 1.69 -3.40 -6.99
CA SER A 154 2.71 -2.60 -6.30
C SER A 154 3.41 -1.61 -7.24
N ARG A 155 3.69 -2.03 -8.48
CA ARG A 155 4.22 -1.16 -9.55
C ARG A 155 3.28 0.01 -9.86
N PHE A 156 1.96 -0.24 -9.87
CA PHE A 156 0.95 0.80 -10.10
C PHE A 156 0.94 1.87 -9.00
N GLN A 157 1.27 1.51 -7.76
CA GLN A 157 1.23 2.43 -6.61
C GLN A 157 2.43 3.38 -6.56
N TYR A 158 3.52 3.11 -7.29
CA TYR A 158 4.75 3.89 -7.21
C TYR A 158 4.66 5.28 -7.88
N MET A 159 3.71 5.46 -8.80
CA MET A 159 3.44 6.73 -9.47
C MET A 159 1.98 7.11 -9.27
N HIS A 160 1.71 8.37 -8.90
CA HIS A 160 0.33 8.85 -8.83
C HIS A 160 -0.37 8.57 -10.16
N SER A 161 -1.56 7.96 -10.09
CA SER A 161 -2.32 7.54 -11.27
C SER A 161 -2.55 8.69 -12.25
N GLN A 162 -2.74 9.90 -11.74
CA GLN A 162 -2.87 11.13 -12.53
C GLN A 162 -1.59 11.41 -13.33
N CYS A 163 -0.41 11.35 -12.71
CA CYS A 163 0.87 11.55 -13.40
C CYS A 163 1.13 10.46 -14.45
N ARG A 164 0.81 9.20 -14.13
CA ARG A 164 0.97 8.08 -15.10
C ARG A 164 0.08 8.27 -16.32
N MET A 165 -1.18 8.64 -16.10
CA MET A 165 -2.10 8.96 -17.20
C MET A 165 -1.59 10.12 -18.03
N CYS A 166 -1.07 11.19 -17.40
CA CYS A 166 -0.49 12.31 -18.13
C CYS A 166 0.71 11.89 -18.97
N ILE A 167 1.64 11.10 -18.43
CA ILE A 167 2.81 10.64 -19.19
C ILE A 167 2.37 9.75 -20.35
N PHE A 168 1.52 8.74 -20.10
CA PHE A 168 1.01 7.87 -21.15
C PHE A 168 0.28 8.65 -22.25
N ALA A 169 -0.57 9.61 -21.88
CA ALA A 169 -1.29 10.44 -22.84
C ALA A 169 -0.36 11.35 -23.66
N LEU A 170 0.77 11.79 -23.08
CA LEU A 170 1.73 12.67 -23.73
C LEU A 170 2.76 11.93 -24.59
N THR A 171 3.17 10.73 -24.18
CA THR A 171 4.28 10.00 -24.81
C THR A 171 3.83 8.75 -25.57
N GLY A 172 2.62 8.24 -25.32
CA GLY A 172 2.17 6.93 -25.80
C GLY A 172 2.87 5.75 -25.12
N GLU A 173 3.78 6.02 -24.18
CA GLU A 173 4.56 5.01 -23.47
C GLU A 173 3.99 4.82 -22.08
N ASP A 174 3.79 3.57 -21.66
CA ASP A 174 3.52 3.30 -20.26
C ASP A 174 4.80 3.57 -19.46
N PRO A 175 4.79 4.46 -18.45
CA PRO A 175 5.96 4.65 -17.58
C PRO A 175 6.47 3.37 -16.94
N LEU A 176 5.62 2.35 -16.82
CA LEU A 176 6.00 1.02 -16.36
C LEU A 176 6.79 0.22 -17.43
N GLU A 177 6.52 0.42 -18.72
CA GLU A 177 7.25 -0.21 -19.83
C GLU A 177 8.63 0.42 -20.08
N VAL A 178 8.77 1.74 -19.98
CA VAL A 178 10.10 2.40 -20.13
C VAL A 178 11.05 2.00 -19.00
N SER A 179 10.49 1.57 -17.87
CA SER A 179 11.24 1.06 -16.74
C SER A 179 11.49 -0.47 -16.80
N SER A 180 10.86 -1.18 -17.74
CA SER A 180 10.85 -2.65 -17.81
C SER A 180 12.23 -3.26 -17.99
N GLU A 181 13.17 -2.60 -18.68
CA GLU A 181 14.56 -3.09 -18.79
C GLU A 181 15.26 -3.19 -17.42
N ALA A 182 14.83 -2.40 -16.44
CA ALA A 182 15.30 -2.46 -15.05
C ALA A 182 14.47 -3.40 -14.15
N TRP A 183 13.24 -3.75 -14.53
CA TRP A 183 12.27 -4.47 -13.68
C TRP A 183 11.82 -5.84 -14.21
N ASP A 184 12.15 -6.19 -15.46
CA ASP A 184 11.98 -7.52 -16.06
C ASP A 184 13.25 -8.38 -15.96
N GLN A 185 14.28 -7.85 -15.29
CA GLN A 185 15.34 -8.70 -14.75
C GLN A 185 14.69 -9.72 -13.81
N PRO A 186 14.94 -11.03 -13.96
CA PRO A 186 14.47 -12.03 -13.02
C PRO A 186 14.83 -11.59 -11.60
N LEU A 187 13.91 -11.74 -10.64
CA LEU A 187 14.25 -11.58 -9.22
C LEU A 187 15.53 -12.40 -8.98
N ALA A 188 16.59 -11.75 -8.51
CA ALA A 188 17.89 -12.39 -8.32
C ALA A 188 17.69 -13.72 -7.56
N PRO A 189 18.37 -14.80 -7.97
CA PRO A 189 18.19 -16.12 -7.38
C PRO A 189 18.39 -16.04 -5.85
N GLU A 190 17.58 -16.81 -5.12
CA GLU A 190 17.47 -16.73 -3.66
C GLU A 190 18.83 -16.78 -2.95
N GLY A 191 19.22 -15.65 -2.35
CA GLY A 191 20.45 -15.51 -1.59
C GLY A 191 20.64 -14.08 -1.06
N PRO A 192 21.44 -13.87 0.01
CA PRO A 192 21.78 -12.53 0.47
C PRO A 192 22.60 -11.80 -0.62
N LEU A 193 22.18 -10.56 -0.92
CA LEU A 193 22.85 -9.69 -1.90
C LEU A 193 24.32 -9.48 -1.53
N SER A 194 25.20 -9.66 -2.51
CA SER A 194 26.63 -9.37 -2.42
C SER A 194 26.88 -7.86 -2.23
N ASP A 195 28.06 -7.50 -1.75
CA ASP A 195 28.41 -6.09 -1.50
C ASP A 195 28.51 -5.26 -2.80
N GLU A 196 28.76 -5.93 -3.93
CA GLU A 196 28.72 -5.32 -5.27
C GLU A 196 27.28 -5.01 -5.72
N GLU A 197 26.33 -5.89 -5.39
CA GLU A 197 24.90 -5.67 -5.66
C GLU A 197 24.32 -4.56 -4.77
N LYS A 198 24.77 -4.46 -3.51
CA LYS A 198 24.42 -3.34 -2.63
C LYS A 198 24.90 -2.00 -3.21
N GLY A 199 26.09 -1.96 -3.82
CA GLY A 199 26.63 -0.76 -4.46
C GLY A 199 25.74 -0.20 -5.58
N LYS A 200 25.13 -1.08 -6.39
CA LYS A 200 24.24 -0.70 -7.50
C LYS A 200 22.89 -0.14 -7.05
N VAL A 201 22.39 -0.56 -5.87
CA VAL A 201 21.17 0.00 -5.27
C VAL A 201 21.38 1.45 -4.83
N TYR A 202 22.57 1.80 -4.32
CA TYR A 202 22.91 3.18 -3.97
C TYR A 202 23.08 4.08 -5.20
N GLU A 203 23.56 3.55 -6.33
CA GLU A 203 23.66 4.28 -7.62
C GLU A 203 22.29 4.64 -8.24
N TRP A 204 21.22 3.94 -7.83
CA TRP A 204 19.86 4.23 -8.26
C TRP A 204 19.27 5.48 -7.58
N SER A 205 19.63 5.75 -6.32
CA SER A 205 19.18 6.95 -5.58
C SER A 205 19.65 8.25 -6.24
N SER A 206 20.88 8.26 -6.78
CA SER A 206 21.44 9.41 -7.50
C SER A 206 20.80 9.61 -8.88
N LYS A 207 20.29 8.55 -9.53
CA LYS A 207 19.53 8.65 -10.79
C LYS A 207 18.09 9.16 -10.60
N ALA A 208 17.46 8.85 -9.46
CA ALA A 208 16.18 9.44 -9.09
C ALA A 208 16.29 10.95 -8.81
N GLU A 209 17.42 11.40 -8.25
CA GLU A 209 17.74 12.83 -8.07
C GLU A 209 17.90 13.58 -9.39
N PHE A 210 18.46 12.94 -10.43
CA PHE A 210 18.60 13.49 -11.78
C PHE A 210 17.24 13.73 -12.48
N LEU A 211 16.27 12.82 -12.30
CA LEU A 211 14.93 12.98 -12.87
C LEU A 211 14.16 14.12 -12.19
N LYS A 212 14.38 14.32 -10.88
CA LYS A 212 13.79 15.40 -10.10
C LYS A 212 14.30 16.78 -10.54
N THR A 213 15.60 16.91 -10.83
CA THR A 213 16.19 18.17 -11.33
C THR A 213 15.70 18.52 -12.73
N LYS A 214 15.47 17.52 -13.59
CA LYS A 214 14.95 17.73 -14.95
C LYS A 214 13.50 18.25 -14.94
N TRP A 215 12.68 17.76 -14.00
CA TRP A 215 11.30 18.21 -13.79
C TRP A 215 11.23 19.66 -13.27
N GLU A 216 12.11 20.04 -12.35
CA GLU A 216 12.18 21.41 -11.81
C GLU A 216 12.70 22.44 -12.83
N SER A 217 13.34 21.98 -13.91
CA SER A 217 13.87 22.81 -15.01
C SER A 217 12.95 22.92 -16.24
N ALA A 218 11.80 22.23 -16.25
CA ALA A 218 10.85 22.34 -17.35
C ALA A 218 10.05 23.64 -17.21
N ASP A 219 10.30 24.59 -18.12
CA ASP A 219 9.65 25.91 -18.10
C ASP A 219 8.14 25.77 -18.38
N SER A 220 7.33 26.42 -17.54
CA SER A 220 5.87 26.28 -17.53
C SER A 220 5.13 27.21 -18.50
N SER A 221 5.87 27.91 -19.37
CA SER A 221 5.29 28.77 -20.39
C SER A 221 5.27 28.08 -21.76
N GLU A 222 4.08 28.12 -22.38
CA GLU A 222 3.78 27.76 -23.77
C GLU A 222 3.33 26.31 -24.02
N MET A 223 2.09 26.03 -23.62
CA MET A 223 1.20 25.20 -24.44
C MET A 223 -0.05 26.03 -24.71
N THR A 224 -0.29 26.37 -25.98
CA THR A 224 -1.50 27.11 -26.37
C THR A 224 -2.57 26.17 -26.89
N PRO A 225 -3.87 26.52 -26.81
CA PRO A 225 -4.97 25.62 -27.14
C PRO A 225 -4.98 25.08 -28.57
N ASP A 226 -4.20 25.69 -29.48
CA ASP A 226 -4.10 25.29 -30.88
C ASP A 226 -3.18 24.08 -31.13
N ASP A 227 -2.42 23.64 -30.12
CA ASP A 227 -1.50 22.50 -30.20
C ASP A 227 -2.17 21.12 -29.98
N ILE A 228 -3.50 21.09 -29.82
CA ILE A 228 -4.26 19.84 -29.62
C ILE A 228 -4.67 19.29 -31.00
N PRO A 229 -4.18 18.10 -31.42
CA PRO A 229 -4.57 17.53 -32.71
C PRO A 229 -6.07 17.21 -32.73
N THR A 230 -6.84 17.92 -33.54
CA THR A 230 -8.22 17.54 -33.88
C THR A 230 -8.16 16.52 -35.01
N GLY A 231 -7.96 15.25 -34.65
CA GLY A 231 -7.84 14.14 -35.60
C GLY A 231 -8.86 13.06 -35.30
N SER A 232 -9.96 13.08 -36.03
CA SER A 232 -10.90 11.98 -36.18
C SER A 232 -10.22 10.79 -36.86
N GLU A 233 -9.73 9.82 -36.10
CA GLU A 233 -9.48 8.48 -36.60
C GLU A 233 -10.12 7.45 -35.66
N GLU A 234 -11.06 6.68 -36.19
CA GLU A 234 -11.72 5.58 -35.50
C GLU A 234 -10.67 4.54 -35.09
N ILE A 235 -10.57 4.29 -33.78
CA ILE A 235 -9.79 3.20 -33.25
C ILE A 235 -10.54 1.90 -33.57
N HIS A 236 -10.14 1.21 -34.64
CA HIS A 236 -10.58 -0.15 -34.90
C HIS A 236 -9.97 -1.09 -33.85
N LEU A 237 -10.79 -1.47 -32.87
CA LEU A 237 -10.50 -2.58 -31.96
C LEU A 237 -10.47 -3.88 -32.77
N THR A 238 -9.28 -4.42 -33.03
CA THR A 238 -9.14 -5.76 -33.57
C THR A 238 -9.48 -6.78 -32.47
N SER A 239 -10.37 -7.68 -32.84
CA SER A 239 -11.06 -8.63 -31.98
C SER A 239 -10.21 -9.88 -31.74
N ASP A 240 -9.11 -9.80 -31.02
CA ASP A 240 -8.37 -11.01 -30.61
C ASP A 240 -7.96 -10.94 -29.15
N LEU A 241 -8.97 -11.05 -28.28
CA LEU A 241 -8.81 -11.48 -26.90
C LEU A 241 -9.73 -12.67 -26.64
N ARG A 242 -9.14 -13.87 -26.73
CA ARG A 242 -9.36 -15.02 -25.82
C ARG A 242 -8.48 -16.22 -26.24
N PRO A 243 -8.17 -17.15 -25.33
CA PRO A 243 -8.25 -17.13 -23.87
C PRO A 243 -6.91 -16.85 -23.18
#